data_AF-A0AAN8NL98-F1
#
_entry.id   AF-A0AAN8NL98-F1
#
_cell.length_a   1.000
_cell.length_b   1.000
_cell.length_c   1.000
_cell.angle_alpha   90.00
_cell.angle_beta   90.00
_cell.angle_gamma   90.00
#
_symmetry.space_group_name_H-M   'P 1'
#
loop_
_entity.id
_entity.type
_entity.pdbx_description
1 polymer ?
#
loop_
_entity_poly.entity_id
_entity_poly.type
_entity_poly.pdbx_seq_one_letter_code
_entity_poly.pdbx_strand_id
1 'polypeptide(L)'
;MDNQNATPSTHSVAGERPTVVPNSGCTIPAPIAMKDIELVPPARWGSSPSLPKIKISKISHMRYRHPLSGIDDLTTFLLDFGMEVVKRTETAIWFGGYGVDQYVYYAEIGEEKKFLGGAWEVESWEDLERLGLG
;
A
#
# COMPACT_ATOMS: atom_id res chain seq x y z
N MET A 1 57.17 2.27 43.45
CA MET A 1 55.87 1.84 44.02
C MET A 1 54.91 3.01 43.81
N ASP A 2 54.55 3.39 42.58
CA ASP A 2 53.76 2.64 41.58
C ASP A 2 52.53 2.02 42.27
N ASN A 3 51.28 2.34 41.94
CA ASN A 3 50.74 2.68 40.63
C ASN A 3 49.38 3.39 40.76
N GLN A 4 49.08 4.26 39.80
CA GLN A 4 47.73 4.69 39.43
C GLN A 4 46.92 3.47 38.95
N ASN A 5 45.62 3.45 39.18
CA ASN A 5 44.65 2.67 38.40
C ASN A 5 43.34 3.48 38.43
N ALA A 6 42.98 4.21 37.38
CA ALA A 6 42.43 3.77 36.09
C ALA A 6 41.04 3.11 36.24
N THR A 7 40.04 3.73 35.63
CA THR A 7 38.66 3.26 35.44
C THR A 7 38.57 1.91 34.71
N PRO A 8 37.45 1.20 34.86
CA PRO A 8 36.70 0.74 33.68
C PRO A 8 35.19 0.99 33.88
N SER A 9 34.58 1.81 33.03
CA SER A 9 33.95 1.47 31.74
C SER A 9 32.44 1.28 31.85
N THR A 10 31.74 2.32 31.40
CA THR A 10 30.40 2.29 30.80
C THR A 10 30.07 0.94 30.18
N HIS A 11 29.09 0.23 30.74
CA HIS A 11 28.39 -0.83 30.01
C HIS A 11 27.06 -0.28 29.54
N SER A 12 27.06 0.08 28.25
CA SER A 12 25.89 0.27 27.40
C SER A 12 24.92 -0.89 27.58
N VAL A 13 23.68 -0.60 28.01
CA VAL A 13 22.57 -1.55 27.92
C VAL A 13 22.23 -1.68 26.44
N ALA A 14 22.86 -2.66 25.79
CA ALA A 14 22.58 -3.03 24.41
C ALA A 14 21.13 -3.50 24.31
N GLY A 15 20.38 -2.86 23.40
CA GLY A 15 19.00 -3.21 23.11
C GLY A 15 18.89 -4.64 22.62
N GLU A 16 18.25 -5.48 23.44
CA GLU A 16 17.80 -6.80 23.05
C GLU A 16 16.70 -6.62 21.99
N ARG A 17 16.98 -6.99 20.73
CA ARG A 17 15.94 -7.04 19.70
C ARG A 17 15.03 -8.21 20.03
N PRO A 18 13.73 -7.99 20.34
CA PRO A 18 12.84 -9.09 20.63
C PRO A 18 12.74 -10.01 19.41
N THR A 19 13.01 -11.29 19.60
CA THR A 19 12.77 -12.34 18.60
C THR A 19 11.29 -12.35 18.25
N VAL A 20 10.94 -11.80 17.09
CA VAL A 20 9.56 -11.78 16.60
C VAL A 20 9.22 -13.17 16.08
N VAL A 21 8.44 -13.91 16.85
CA VAL A 21 7.85 -15.19 16.42
C VAL A 21 6.59 -14.88 15.58
N PRO A 22 6.44 -15.46 14.38
CA PRO A 22 5.23 -15.28 13.58
C PRO A 22 3.98 -15.68 14.37
N ASN A 23 2.90 -14.89 14.25
CA ASN A 23 1.59 -15.14 14.90
C ASN A 23 1.59 -15.19 16.44
N SER A 24 2.54 -14.53 17.11
CA SER A 24 2.59 -14.49 18.59
C SER A 24 1.56 -13.57 19.26
N GLY A 25 0.67 -12.92 18.50
CA GLY A 25 -0.47 -12.18 19.05
C GLY A 25 -0.06 -11.16 20.13
N CYS A 26 0.81 -10.20 19.79
CA CYS A 26 1.11 -9.07 20.68
C CYS A 26 -0.10 -8.14 20.78
N THR A 27 -1.08 -8.52 21.61
CA THR A 27 -2.22 -7.67 21.93
C THR A 27 -1.80 -6.75 23.07
N ILE A 28 -1.45 -5.51 22.74
CA ILE A 28 -1.20 -4.47 23.76
C ILE A 28 -2.54 -3.89 24.24
N PRO A 29 -2.75 -3.69 25.55
CA PRO A 29 -3.95 -3.02 26.06
C PRO A 29 -4.16 -1.66 25.36
N ALA A 30 -5.41 -1.35 24.99
CA ALA A 30 -5.76 -0.12 24.27
C ALA A 30 -5.16 1.17 24.88
N PRO A 31 -5.08 1.37 26.22
CA PRO A 31 -4.45 2.56 26.79
C PRO A 31 -2.96 2.71 26.47
N ILE A 32 -2.25 1.60 26.29
CA ILE A 32 -0.82 1.58 25.93
C ILE A 32 -0.67 1.80 24.42
N ALA A 33 -1.54 1.18 23.61
CA ALA A 33 -1.57 1.35 22.16
C ALA A 33 -1.88 2.79 21.72
N MET A 34 -2.72 3.48 22.49
CA MET A 34 -3.22 4.82 22.17
C MET A 34 -2.45 5.94 22.88
N LYS A 35 -1.38 5.63 23.63
CA LYS A 35 -0.68 6.60 24.48
C LYS A 35 -0.13 7.81 23.71
N ASP A 36 0.31 7.59 22.48
CA ASP A 36 0.88 8.63 21.61
C ASP A 36 -0.12 9.15 20.55
N ILE A 37 -1.37 8.66 20.59
CA ILE A 37 -2.43 9.13 19.69
C ILE A 37 -3.08 10.35 20.34
N GLU A 38 -2.92 11.51 19.74
CA GLU A 38 -3.68 12.71 20.12
C GLU A 38 -5.17 12.39 20.01
N LEU A 39 -5.90 12.46 21.14
CA LEU A 39 -7.35 12.32 21.14
C LEU A 39 -7.95 13.57 20.50
N VAL A 40 -8.14 13.54 19.18
CA VAL A 40 -8.74 14.64 18.43
C VAL A 40 -10.25 14.68 18.71
N PRO A 41 -10.80 15.78 19.26
CA PRO A 41 -12.23 15.91 19.46
C PRO A 41 -12.96 15.92 18.10
N PRO A 42 -14.15 15.29 17.97
CA PRO A 42 -14.91 15.26 16.71
C PRO A 42 -15.18 16.66 16.11
N ALA A 43 -15.25 17.69 16.96
CA ALA A 43 -15.44 19.08 16.55
C ALA A 43 -14.34 19.60 15.60
N ARG A 44 -13.11 19.09 15.70
CA ARG A 44 -11.99 19.49 14.81
C ARG A 44 -12.22 19.08 13.35
N TRP A 45 -12.97 18.00 13.10
CA TRP A 45 -13.32 17.58 11.74
C TRP A 45 -14.21 18.59 11.02
N GLY A 46 -15.02 19.35 11.77
CA GLY A 46 -15.88 20.40 11.22
C GLY A 46 -15.20 21.75 10.98
N SER A 47 -13.97 21.94 11.48
CA SER A 47 -13.24 23.21 11.41
C SER A 47 -12.29 23.30 10.21
N SER A 48 -12.09 22.20 9.48
CA SER A 48 -11.27 22.22 8.27
C SER A 48 -11.96 23.06 7.18
N PRO A 49 -11.21 23.88 6.42
CA PRO A 49 -11.77 24.55 5.25
C PRO A 49 -12.45 23.51 4.37
N SER A 50 -13.68 23.80 3.91
CA SER A 50 -14.47 22.91 3.08
C SER A 50 -13.79 22.75 1.72
N LEU A 51 -12.80 21.87 1.64
CA LEU A 51 -12.26 21.45 0.36
C LEU A 51 -13.38 20.75 -0.41
N PRO A 52 -13.48 20.98 -1.73
CA PRO A 52 -14.48 20.33 -2.55
C PRO A 52 -14.35 18.81 -2.41
N LYS A 53 -15.43 18.18 -1.96
CA LYS A 53 -15.48 16.75 -1.71
C LYS A 53 -15.79 16.03 -3.01
N ILE A 54 -14.93 15.09 -3.38
CA ILE A 54 -15.07 14.30 -4.61
C ILE A 54 -15.68 12.95 -4.25
N LYS A 55 -16.63 12.49 -5.04
CA LYS A 55 -17.31 11.21 -4.81
C LYS A 55 -16.71 10.14 -5.72
N ILE A 56 -16.01 9.22 -5.09
CA ILE A 56 -15.46 8.02 -5.73
C ILE A 56 -16.52 6.93 -5.65
N SER A 57 -16.88 6.36 -6.79
CA SER A 57 -17.89 5.31 -6.90
C SER A 57 -17.30 3.93 -6.63
N LYS A 58 -16.24 3.56 -7.35
CA LYS A 58 -15.56 2.26 -7.20
C LYS A 58 -14.09 2.33 -7.59
N ILE A 59 -13.32 1.33 -7.17
CA ILE A 59 -12.00 1.05 -7.73
C ILE A 59 -12.23 0.44 -9.12
N SER A 60 -11.65 1.05 -10.15
CA SER A 60 -11.78 0.59 -11.53
C SER A 60 -10.78 -0.52 -11.83
N HIS A 61 -9.48 -0.23 -11.70
CA HIS A 61 -8.43 -1.19 -12.00
C HIS A 61 -7.14 -0.88 -11.25
N MET A 62 -6.29 -1.90 -11.11
CA MET A 62 -4.97 -1.78 -10.53
C MET A 62 -3.88 -1.93 -11.59
N ARG A 63 -2.80 -1.17 -11.44
CA ARG A 63 -1.65 -1.18 -12.35
C ARG A 63 -0.39 -1.61 -11.62
N TYR A 64 0.23 -2.68 -12.12
CA TYR A 64 1.48 -3.22 -11.60
C TYR A 64 2.49 -3.39 -12.73
N ARG A 65 3.76 -3.23 -12.40
CA ARG A 65 4.88 -3.70 -13.21
C ARG A 65 5.36 -5.02 -12.65
N HIS A 66 5.59 -5.99 -13.54
CA HIS A 66 6.10 -7.31 -13.20
C HIS A 66 7.35 -7.63 -14.02
N PRO A 67 8.30 -8.39 -13.42
CA PRO A 67 9.46 -8.86 -14.13
C PRO A 67 9.05 -9.80 -15.28
N LEU A 68 9.74 -9.70 -16.42
CA LEU A 68 9.49 -10.60 -17.56
C LEU A 68 9.60 -12.08 -17.16
N SER A 69 10.51 -12.44 -16.25
CA SER A 69 10.71 -13.81 -15.78
C SER A 69 9.52 -14.42 -15.03
N GLY A 70 8.60 -13.61 -14.49
CA GLY A 70 7.46 -14.06 -13.70
C GLY A 70 6.11 -13.80 -14.36
N ILE A 71 6.09 -13.35 -15.62
CA ILE A 71 4.85 -12.93 -16.27
C ILE A 71 3.94 -14.13 -16.60
N ASP A 72 4.52 -15.28 -16.92
CA ASP A 72 3.76 -16.49 -17.27
C ASP A 72 3.12 -17.13 -16.02
N ASP A 73 3.84 -17.14 -14.89
CA ASP A 73 3.29 -17.56 -13.59
C ASP A 73 2.15 -16.65 -13.14
N LEU A 74 2.33 -15.33 -13.29
CA LEU A 74 1.28 -14.36 -13.00
C LEU A 74 0.06 -14.58 -13.90
N THR A 75 0.28 -14.77 -15.21
CA THR A 75 -0.80 -14.98 -16.17
C THR A 75 -1.59 -16.23 -15.80
N THR A 76 -0.91 -17.33 -15.49
CA THR A 76 -1.54 -18.58 -15.06
C THR A 76 -2.35 -18.38 -13.78
N PHE A 77 -1.74 -17.74 -12.77
CA PHE A 77 -2.42 -17.44 -11.51
C PHE A 77 -3.70 -16.62 -11.70
N LEU A 78 -3.66 -15.58 -12.55
CA LEU A 78 -4.82 -14.73 -12.80
C LEU A 78 -5.90 -15.46 -13.59
N LEU A 79 -5.51 -16.31 -14.55
CA LEU A 79 -6.45 -17.16 -15.29
C LEU A 79 -7.14 -18.18 -14.36
N ASP A 80 -6.38 -18.83 -13.47
CA ASP A 80 -6.92 -19.76 -12.47
C ASP A 80 -7.85 -19.06 -11.46
N PHE A 81 -7.61 -17.77 -11.20
CA PHE A 81 -8.50 -16.93 -10.40
C PHE A 81 -9.79 -16.55 -11.15
N GLY A 82 -9.94 -16.97 -12.40
CA GLY A 82 -11.12 -16.71 -13.23
C GLY A 82 -11.09 -15.37 -13.95
N MET A 83 -9.92 -14.75 -14.11
CA MET A 83 -9.75 -13.61 -15.01
C MET A 83 -9.47 -14.11 -16.44
N GLU A 84 -9.59 -13.22 -17.41
CA GLU A 84 -9.28 -13.52 -18.81
C GLU A 84 -8.34 -12.48 -19.41
N VAL A 85 -7.49 -12.88 -20.35
CA VAL A 85 -6.63 -11.93 -21.08
C VAL A 85 -7.45 -11.25 -22.17
N VAL A 86 -7.78 -9.97 -21.96
CA VAL A 86 -8.54 -9.17 -22.94
C VAL A 86 -7.64 -8.54 -23.99
N LYS A 87 -6.38 -8.27 -23.64
CA LYS A 87 -5.37 -7.72 -24.55
C LYS A 87 -3.98 -8.10 -24.07
N ARG A 88 -3.09 -8.40 -25.02
CA ARG A 88 -1.67 -8.65 -24.78
C ARG A 88 -0.84 -7.93 -25.82
N THR A 89 0.20 -7.24 -25.38
CA THR A 89 1.23 -6.61 -26.21
C THR A 89 2.60 -7.06 -25.72
N GLU A 90 3.66 -6.65 -26.42
CA GLU A 90 5.05 -6.91 -26.01
C GLU A 90 5.41 -6.22 -24.68
N THR A 91 4.70 -5.15 -24.33
CA THR A 91 4.99 -4.30 -23.18
C THR A 91 4.01 -4.48 -22.01
N ALA A 92 2.82 -5.01 -22.26
CA ALA A 92 1.80 -5.12 -21.22
C ALA A 92 0.73 -6.18 -21.51
N ILE A 93 0.03 -6.58 -20.45
CA ILE A 93 -1.11 -7.50 -20.47
C ILE A 93 -2.26 -6.88 -19.68
N TRP A 94 -3.45 -6.93 -20.26
CA TRP A 94 -4.69 -6.48 -19.62
C TRP A 94 -5.55 -7.70 -19.34
N PHE A 95 -6.04 -7.79 -18.10
CA PHE A 95 -6.92 -8.86 -17.67
C PHE A 95 -8.31 -8.32 -17.34
N GLY A 96 -9.31 -8.92 -17.98
CA GLY A 96 -10.73 -8.73 -17.72
C GLY A 96 -11.19 -9.57 -16.53
N GLY A 97 -12.23 -9.11 -15.87
CA GLY A 97 -12.98 -9.88 -14.88
C GLY A 97 -14.42 -10.06 -15.34
N TYR A 98 -15.26 -10.64 -14.48
CA TYR A 98 -16.68 -10.90 -14.76
C TYR A 98 -17.58 -9.66 -14.92
N GLY A 99 -17.02 -8.45 -14.81
CA GLY A 99 -17.76 -7.19 -14.81
C GLY A 99 -17.94 -6.58 -16.21
N VAL A 100 -18.58 -5.40 -16.23
CA VAL A 100 -18.73 -4.58 -17.45
C VAL A 100 -17.47 -3.75 -17.77
N ASP A 101 -16.50 -3.75 -16.87
CA ASP A 101 -15.26 -3.00 -17.02
C ASP A 101 -14.37 -3.65 -18.08
N GLN A 102 -13.74 -2.83 -18.94
CA GLN A 102 -12.90 -3.33 -20.04
C GLN A 102 -11.73 -4.20 -19.53
N TYR A 103 -11.19 -3.87 -18.36
CA TYR A 103 -10.18 -4.64 -17.65
C TYR A 103 -10.13 -4.21 -16.19
N VAL A 104 -9.70 -5.12 -15.32
CA VAL A 104 -9.56 -4.89 -13.86
C VAL A 104 -8.11 -4.94 -13.40
N TYR A 105 -7.24 -5.57 -14.19
CA TYR A 105 -5.82 -5.71 -13.88
C TYR A 105 -4.95 -5.36 -15.09
N TYR A 106 -3.97 -4.48 -14.88
CA TYR A 106 -2.96 -4.12 -15.86
C TYR A 106 -1.59 -4.55 -15.36
N ALA A 107 -0.93 -5.41 -16.14
CA ALA A 107 0.43 -5.86 -15.92
C ALA A 107 1.36 -5.25 -16.98
N GLU A 108 2.22 -4.31 -16.57
CA GLU A 108 3.33 -3.83 -17.38
C GLU A 108 4.52 -4.78 -17.25
N ILE A 109 5.15 -5.10 -18.36
CA ILE A 109 6.34 -5.94 -18.41
C ILE A 109 7.56 -5.03 -18.25
N GLY A 110 8.37 -5.29 -17.23
CA GLY A 110 9.62 -4.56 -16.99
C GLY A 110 10.63 -5.40 -16.24
N GLU A 111 11.70 -4.78 -15.72
CA GLU A 111 12.75 -5.48 -14.97
C GLU A 111 12.39 -5.64 -13.49
N GLU A 112 11.77 -4.63 -12.90
CA GLU A 112 11.48 -4.56 -11.47
C GLU A 112 9.98 -4.62 -11.17
N LYS A 113 9.63 -5.31 -10.07
CA LYS A 113 8.26 -5.33 -9.56
C LYS A 113 7.92 -3.99 -8.92
N LYS A 114 6.89 -3.31 -9.44
CA LYS A 114 6.48 -1.99 -8.94
C LYS A 114 4.97 -1.83 -8.93
N PHE A 115 4.43 -1.19 -7.90
CA PHE A 115 3.06 -0.70 -7.94
C PHE A 115 3.03 0.64 -8.69
N LEU A 116 2.26 0.71 -9.78
CA LEU A 116 2.15 1.91 -10.61
C LEU A 116 0.98 2.80 -10.20
N GLY A 117 0.00 2.26 -9.50
CA GLY A 117 -1.15 3.00 -8.99
C GLY A 117 -2.47 2.25 -9.17
N GLY A 118 -3.49 2.76 -8.49
CA GLY A 118 -4.89 2.40 -8.75
C GLY A 118 -5.55 3.45 -9.63
N ALA A 119 -6.63 3.05 -10.30
CA ALA A 119 -7.55 3.96 -10.95
C ALA A 119 -8.92 3.83 -10.30
N TRP A 120 -9.62 4.96 -10.18
CA TRP A 120 -10.92 5.05 -9.54
C TRP A 120 -11.93 5.65 -10.50
N GLU A 121 -13.15 5.15 -10.43
CA GLU A 121 -14.29 5.73 -11.13
C GLU A 121 -14.94 6.79 -10.24
N VAL A 122 -15.16 7.97 -10.81
CA VAL A 122 -15.86 9.08 -10.16
C VAL A 122 -17.30 9.15 -10.65
N GLU A 123 -18.18 9.73 -9.84
CA GLU A 123 -19.62 9.79 -10.14
C GLU A 123 -19.93 10.70 -11.35
N SER A 124 -19.15 11.76 -11.58
CA SER A 124 -19.36 12.70 -12.68
C SER A 124 -18.06 13.25 -13.27
N TRP A 125 -18.17 13.83 -14.48
CA TRP A 125 -17.04 14.46 -15.16
C TRP A 125 -16.51 15.68 -14.39
N GLU A 126 -17.39 16.46 -13.77
CA GLU A 126 -17.00 17.61 -12.95
C GLU A 126 -16.13 17.20 -11.76
N ASP A 127 -16.38 16.01 -11.19
CA ASP A 127 -15.55 15.42 -10.13
C ASP A 127 -14.15 15.03 -10.62
N LEU A 128 -14.03 14.61 -11.88
CA LEU A 128 -12.73 14.36 -12.53
C LEU A 128 -11.99 15.66 -12.81
N GLU A 129 -12.67 16.70 -13.31
CA GLU A 129 -12.06 18.01 -13.56
C GLU A 129 -11.53 18.66 -12.29
N ARG A 130 -12.25 18.49 -11.16
CA ARG A 130 -11.79 18.93 -9.84
C ARG A 130 -10.48 18.25 -9.39
N LEU A 131 -10.23 17.00 -9.80
CA LEU A 131 -8.97 16.29 -9.51
C LEU A 131 -7.80 16.83 -10.34
N GLY A 132 -8.05 17.25 -11.59
CA GLY A 132 -7.00 17.64 -12.54
C GLY A 132 -6.50 19.08 -12.38
N LEU A 133 -7.26 19.94 -11.69
CA LEU A 133 -6.95 21.38 -11.53
C LEU A 133 -6.28 21.73 -10.19
N GLY A 134 -5.71 20.74 -9.48
CA GLY A 134 -5.00 20.91 -8.20
C GLY A 134 -3.54 21.31 -8.34
#